data_AF-A0A952LEM9-F1
#
_entry.id   AF-A0A952LEM9-F1
#
_cell.length_a   1.000
_cell.length_b   1.000
_cell.length_c   1.000
_cell.angle_alpha   90.00
_cell.angle_beta   90.00
_cell.angle_gamma   90.00
#
_symmetry.space_group_name_H-M   'P 1'
#
loop_
_entity.id
_entity.type
_entity.pdbx_description
1 polymer ?
#
loop_
_entity_poly.entity_id
_entity_poly.type
_entity_poly.pdbx_seq_one_letter_code
_entity_poly.pdbx_strand_id
1 'polypeptide(L)'
;SISGRVLFLPGTIGSSSASAVLMELVHNGRAPAALVLHEPDAILLLGLIVAREMGWETPMAVRLERGRFDGFRHSRTVVHTNGAINLVQ
;
A
#
# COMPACT_ATOMS: atom_id res chain seq x y z
N SER A 1 -7.51 6.23 -11.31
CA SER A 1 -6.34 6.61 -10.51
C SER A 1 -6.41 5.92 -9.15
N ILE A 2 -5.27 5.49 -8.59
CA ILE A 2 -5.16 4.93 -7.22
C ILE A 2 -4.62 5.94 -6.19
N SER A 3 -4.20 7.12 -6.65
CA SER A 3 -3.65 8.17 -5.78
C SER A 3 -4.63 8.55 -4.68
N GLY A 4 -4.14 8.69 -3.45
CA GLY A 4 -4.93 9.04 -2.27
C GLY A 4 -5.91 7.97 -1.78
N ARG A 5 -5.88 6.76 -2.36
CA ARG A 5 -6.74 5.63 -1.94
C ARG A 5 -5.96 4.65 -1.07
N VAL A 6 -6.65 3.96 -0.16
CA VAL A 6 -6.10 2.80 0.53
C VAL A 6 -6.28 1.58 -0.37
N LEU A 7 -5.19 0.94 -0.77
CA LEU A 7 -5.20 -0.20 -1.68
C LEU A 7 -5.05 -1.51 -0.90
N PHE A 8 -6.09 -2.33 -0.93
CA PHE A 8 -6.09 -3.67 -0.34
C PHE A 8 -5.65 -4.71 -1.36
N LEU A 9 -4.54 -5.40 -1.08
CA LEU A 9 -3.91 -6.42 -1.89
C LEU A 9 -3.93 -7.77 -1.14
N PRO A 10 -4.97 -8.60 -1.36
CA PRO A 10 -5.08 -9.91 -0.70
C PRO A 10 -4.02 -10.91 -1.17
N GLY A 11 -3.33 -10.60 -2.25
CA GLY A 11 -2.19 -11.33 -2.77
C GLY A 11 -1.61 -10.58 -3.95
N THR A 12 -0.38 -10.91 -4.30
CA THR A 12 0.26 -10.43 -5.52
C THR A 12 0.56 -11.63 -6.41
N ILE A 13 0.59 -11.40 -7.72
CA ILE A 13 1.01 -12.43 -8.68
C ILE A 13 2.55 -12.51 -8.83
N GLY A 14 3.27 -11.58 -8.19
CA GLY A 14 4.70 -11.37 -8.39
C GLY A 14 4.99 -10.68 -9.73
N SER A 15 5.67 -9.54 -9.69
CA SER A 15 6.21 -8.89 -10.88
C SER A 15 7.56 -8.27 -10.55
N SER A 16 8.58 -8.57 -11.35
CA SER A 16 9.92 -7.98 -11.19
C SER A 16 9.93 -6.46 -11.39
N SER A 17 8.95 -5.90 -12.11
CA SER A 17 8.81 -4.46 -12.34
C SER A 17 8.01 -3.73 -11.25
N ALA A 18 7.40 -4.44 -10.29
CA ALA A 18 6.51 -3.83 -9.30
C ALA A 18 7.22 -2.77 -8.42
N SER A 19 8.48 -2.99 -8.09
CA SER A 19 9.31 -2.03 -7.33
C SER A 19 9.46 -0.71 -8.09
N ALA A 20 9.85 -0.77 -9.36
CA ALA A 20 10.07 0.40 -10.20
C ALA A 20 8.77 1.17 -10.43
N VAL A 21 7.67 0.46 -10.71
CA VAL A 21 6.34 1.07 -10.90
C VAL A 21 5.87 1.76 -9.62
N LEU A 22 5.97 1.11 -8.47
CA LEU A 22 5.54 1.73 -7.21
C LEU A 22 6.42 2.93 -6.83
N MET A 23 7.72 2.84 -7.05
CA MET A 23 8.66 3.95 -6.84
C MET A 23 8.34 5.13 -7.75
N GLU A 24 8.05 4.90 -9.03
CA GLU A 24 7.64 5.94 -9.98
C GLU A 24 6.31 6.59 -9.57
N LEU A 25 5.36 5.80 -9.07
CA LEU A 25 4.11 6.35 -8.53
C LEU A 25 4.37 7.25 -7.32
N VAL A 26 5.29 6.90 -6.43
CA VAL A 26 5.72 7.76 -5.31
C VAL A 26 6.34 9.04 -5.83
N HIS A 27 7.35 8.93 -6.70
CA HIS A 27 8.06 10.08 -7.27
C HIS A 27 7.12 11.10 -7.92
N ASN A 28 6.09 10.61 -8.61
CA ASN A 28 5.12 11.45 -9.33
C ASN A 28 3.92 11.91 -8.48
N GLY A 29 3.90 11.65 -7.15
CA GLY A 29 2.76 12.00 -6.29
C GLY A 29 1.47 11.24 -6.62
N ARG A 30 1.59 10.06 -7.24
CA ARG A 30 0.48 9.20 -7.71
C ARG A 30 0.32 7.90 -6.92
N ALA A 31 1.15 7.71 -5.90
CA ALA A 31 1.06 6.55 -5.00
C ALA A 31 -0.28 6.52 -4.25
N PRO A 32 -0.76 5.32 -3.86
CA PRO A 32 -1.89 5.21 -2.94
C PRO A 32 -1.58 5.91 -1.61
N ALA A 33 -2.59 6.20 -0.80
CA ALA A 33 -2.39 6.72 0.55
C ALA A 33 -1.78 5.66 1.49
N ALA A 34 -2.15 4.39 1.30
CA ALA A 34 -1.61 3.26 2.03
C ALA A 34 -1.82 1.95 1.25
N LEU A 35 -1.00 0.95 1.56
CA LEU A 35 -1.08 -0.43 1.06
C LEU A 35 -1.46 -1.35 2.22
N VAL A 36 -2.47 -2.19 2.03
CA VAL A 36 -2.87 -3.23 2.98
C VAL A 36 -2.64 -4.58 2.33
N LEU A 37 -1.67 -5.34 2.82
CA LEU A 37 -1.21 -6.60 2.24
C LEU A 37 -1.60 -7.78 3.13
N HIS A 38 -2.02 -8.90 2.56
CA HIS A 38 -2.12 -10.13 3.35
C HIS A 38 -0.75 -10.74 3.61
N GLU A 39 -0.01 -10.94 2.52
CA GLU A 39 1.35 -11.44 2.50
C GLU A 39 2.27 -10.30 2.05
N PRO A 40 3.35 -10.01 2.78
CA PRO A 40 4.34 -9.03 2.33
C PRO A 40 4.93 -9.44 0.98
N ASP A 41 4.86 -8.55 -0.01
CA ASP A 41 5.55 -8.73 -1.29
C ASP A 41 6.87 -7.97 -1.25
N ALA A 42 7.98 -8.71 -1.18
CA ALA A 42 9.31 -8.13 -1.06
C ALA A 42 9.70 -7.24 -2.24
N ILE A 43 9.28 -7.60 -3.47
CA ILE A 43 9.61 -6.82 -4.67
C ILE A 43 8.81 -5.53 -4.66
N LEU A 44 7.51 -5.59 -4.42
CA LEU A 44 6.67 -4.41 -4.34
C LEU A 44 7.18 -3.46 -3.25
N LEU A 45 7.42 -3.97 -2.04
CA LEU A 45 7.84 -3.16 -0.88
C LEU A 45 9.25 -2.57 -1.04
N LEU A 46 10.13 -3.20 -1.83
CA LEU A 46 11.43 -2.62 -2.17
C LEU A 46 11.30 -1.26 -2.85
N GLY A 47 10.25 -1.05 -3.66
CA GLY A 47 9.98 0.25 -4.28
C GLY A 47 9.77 1.37 -3.26
N LEU A 48 9.12 1.08 -2.13
CA LEU A 48 8.94 2.04 -1.03
C LEU A 48 10.23 2.28 -0.26
N ILE A 49 11.03 1.23 -0.03
CA ILE A 49 12.31 1.36 0.64
C ILE A 49 13.22 2.30 -0.16
N VAL A 50 13.38 2.04 -1.46
CA VAL A 50 14.21 2.88 -2.33
C VAL A 50 13.67 4.31 -2.41
N ALA A 51 12.35 4.50 -2.58
CA ALA A 51 11.76 5.83 -2.59
C ALA A 51 12.04 6.62 -1.30
N ARG A 52 12.02 5.95 -0.14
CA ARG A 52 12.38 6.58 1.14
C ARG A 52 13.85 6.97 1.19
N GLU A 53 14.76 6.14 0.70
CA GLU A 53 16.20 6.47 0.60
C GLU A 53 16.47 7.66 -0.33
N MET A 54 15.60 7.88 -1.32
CA MET A 54 15.62 9.07 -2.20
C MET A 54 15.03 10.32 -1.53
N GLY A 55 14.56 10.23 -0.28
CA GLY A 55 13.95 11.33 0.46
C GLY A 55 12.50 11.63 0.06
N TRP A 56 11.81 10.72 -0.63
CA TRP A 56 10.42 10.92 -1.04
C TRP A 56 9.43 10.44 0.04
N GLU A 57 8.28 11.10 0.10
CA GLU A 57 7.18 10.69 0.97
C GLU A 57 6.57 9.39 0.46
N THR A 58 6.59 8.35 1.29
CA THR A 58 6.12 7.02 0.90
C THR A 58 4.82 6.66 1.60
N PRO A 59 3.90 5.93 0.94
CA PRO A 59 2.74 5.39 1.61
C PRO A 59 3.13 4.37 2.67
N MET A 60 2.30 4.27 3.70
CA MET A 60 2.39 3.19 4.66
C MET A 60 2.02 1.85 4.02
N ALA A 61 2.73 0.78 4.37
CA ALA A 61 2.35 -0.58 4.05
C ALA A 61 2.08 -1.37 5.34
N VAL A 62 0.88 -1.92 5.47
CA VAL A 62 0.43 -2.64 6.67
C VAL A 62 -0.02 -4.04 6.30
N ARG A 63 0.22 -5.00 7.20
CA ARG A 63 -0.24 -6.38 7.03
C ARG A 63 -1.60 -6.58 7.68
N LEU A 64 -2.53 -7.22 6.97
CA LEU A 64 -3.84 -7.59 7.47
C LEU A 64 -4.13 -9.06 7.18
N GLU A 65 -4.80 -9.75 8.10
CA GLU A 65 -5.21 -11.14 7.86
C GLU A 65 -6.25 -11.22 6.72
N ARG A 66 -6.12 -12.22 5.82
CA ARG A 66 -6.97 -12.37 4.62
C ARG A 66 -8.47 -12.35 4.96
N GLY A 67 -8.88 -13.05 6.02
CA GLY A 67 -10.28 -13.12 6.45
C GLY A 67 -10.88 -11.77 6.86
N ARG A 68 -10.04 -10.76 7.13
CA ARG A 68 -10.50 -9.42 7.54
C ARG A 68 -10.71 -8.47 6.35
N PHE A 69 -10.29 -8.82 5.14
CA PHE A 69 -10.41 -7.95 3.97
C PHE A 69 -11.87 -7.67 3.59
N ASP A 70 -12.75 -8.66 3.73
CA ASP A 70 -14.16 -8.52 3.36
C ASP A 70 -14.87 -7.41 4.13
N GLY A 71 -14.46 -7.15 5.39
CA GLY A 71 -14.99 -6.07 6.22
C GLY A 71 -14.69 -4.65 5.72
N PHE A 72 -13.78 -4.50 4.76
CA PHE A 72 -13.39 -3.20 4.18
C PHE A 72 -13.89 -3.00 2.74
N ARG A 73 -14.62 -3.95 2.17
CA ARG A 73 -15.11 -3.84 0.79
C ARG A 73 -16.10 -2.69 0.66
N HIS A 74 -15.90 -1.86 -0.37
CA HIS A 74 -16.71 -0.67 -0.64
C HIS A 74 -16.78 0.32 0.54
N SER A 75 -15.82 0.27 1.45
CA SER A 75 -15.76 1.16 2.61
C SER A 75 -14.81 2.33 2.39
N ARG A 76 -15.01 3.39 3.16
CA ARG A 76 -13.99 4.41 3.39
C ARG A 76 -13.13 3.94 4.55
N THR A 77 -11.82 4.02 4.41
CA THR A 77 -10.88 3.48 5.39
C THR A 77 -9.80 4.50 5.71
N VAL A 78 -9.41 4.56 6.99
CA VAL A 78 -8.23 5.30 7.47
C VAL A 78 -7.20 4.30 7.97
N VAL A 79 -5.95 4.50 7.55
CA VAL A 79 -4.79 3.78 8.07
C VAL A 79 -3.99 4.74 8.94
N HIS A 80 -3.84 4.40 10.21
CA HIS A 80 -3.12 5.21 11.20
C HIS A 80 -1.64 4.85 11.22
N THR A 81 -0.78 5.78 11.67
CA THR A 81 0.68 5.60 11.73
C THR A 81 1.15 4.46 12.65
N ASN A 82 0.31 4.03 13.59
CA ASN A 82 0.55 2.85 14.43
C ASN A 82 0.17 1.52 13.75
N GLY A 83 -0.26 1.55 12.49
CA GLY A 83 -0.70 0.40 11.71
C GLY A 83 -2.17 0.02 11.87
N ALA A 84 -2.95 0.72 12.70
CA ALA A 84 -4.38 0.46 12.84
C ALA A 84 -5.16 0.83 11.57
N ILE A 85 -6.18 0.03 11.24
CA ILE A 85 -7.03 0.21 10.07
C ILE A 85 -8.48 0.32 10.56
N ASN A 86 -9.12 1.46 10.31
CA ASN A 86 -10.48 1.75 10.77
C ASN A 86 -11.39 2.13 9.61
N LEU A 87 -12.68 1.79 9.71
CA LEU A 87 -13.72 2.30 8.81
C LEU A 87 -14.00 3.76 9.16
N VAL A 88 -14.22 4.57 8.12
CA VAL A 88 -14.75 5.93 8.27
C VAL A 88 -16.26 5.83 8.19
N GLN A 89 -16.95 6.35 9.21
CA GLN A 89 -18.40 6.50 9.22
C GLN A 89 -18.85 7.56 8.23
#